data_AF-A0A382ITE8-F1
#
_entry.id   AF-A0A382ITE8-F1
#
_cell.length_a   1.000
_cell.length_b   1.000
_cell.length_c   1.000
_cell.angle_alpha   90.00
_cell.angle_beta   90.00
_cell.angle_gamma   90.00
#
_symmetry.space_group_name_H-M   'P 1'
#
loop_
_entity.id
_entity.type
_entity.pdbx_description
1 polymer ?
#
loop_
_entity_poly.entity_id
_entity_poly.type
_entity_poly.pdbx_seq_one_letter_code
_entity_poly.pdbx_strand_id
1 'polypeptide(L)'
;WTWKLSDLLRRVISVLPSMVKVIMAAFIALLVYFPLARFSLILEKLGVNVQGIPLSYYRNRHYYFMRTDALDRFGTRLEKRFSRQDITSMMTEAGFTDIQFSDNRPFWVCLARKK
;
A
#
# COMPACT_ATOMS: atom_id res chain seq x y z
N TRP A 1 15.46 -0.85 7.00
CA TRP A 1 15.25 0.31 7.89
C TRP A 1 13.85 0.91 7.74
N THR A 2 13.43 1.30 6.52
CA THR A 2 12.09 1.87 6.23
C THR A 2 10.92 1.05 6.77
N TRP A 3 10.92 -0.27 6.59
CA TRP A 3 9.86 -1.16 7.06
C TRP A 3 9.73 -1.22 8.59
N LYS A 4 10.84 -1.14 9.33
CA LYS A 4 10.83 -1.17 10.80
C LYS A 4 10.23 0.12 11.34
N LEU A 5 10.57 1.26 10.72
CA LEU A 5 10.01 2.56 11.09
C LEU A 5 8.51 2.63 10.81
N SER A 6 8.07 2.16 9.63
CA SER A 6 6.64 2.12 9.32
C SER A 6 5.87 1.21 10.28
N ASP A 7 6.44 0.07 10.67
CA ASP A 7 5.80 -0.84 11.62
C ASP A 7 5.71 -0.23 13.02
N LEU A 8 6.74 0.48 13.47
CA LEU A 8 6.72 1.22 14.73
C LEU A 8 5.59 2.27 14.74
N LEU A 9 5.53 3.11 13.70
CA LEU A 9 4.47 4.11 13.56
C LEU A 9 3.08 3.46 13.52
N ARG A 10 2.92 2.34 12.83
CA ARG A 10 1.66 1.58 12.77
C ARG A 10 1.24 1.08 14.16
N ARG A 11 2.16 0.50 14.94
CA ARG A 11 1.84 0.02 16.29
C ARG A 11 1.34 1.15 17.19
N VAL A 12 1.92 2.33 17.09
CA VAL A 12 1.47 3.51 17.84
C VAL A 12 0.11 4.00 17.35
N ILE A 13 -0.02 4.26 16.04
CA ILE A 13 -1.24 4.87 15.46
C ILE A 13 -2.44 3.94 15.54
N SER A 14 -2.25 2.64 15.31
CA SER A 14 -3.35 1.66 15.27
C SER A 14 -4.04 1.46 16.62
N VAL A 15 -3.43 1.87 17.74
CA VAL A 15 -4.04 1.78 19.08
C VAL A 15 -4.91 2.98 19.41
N LEU A 16 -4.68 4.14 18.77
CA LEU A 16 -5.36 5.40 19.03
C LEU A 16 -6.87 5.36 18.69
N PRO A 17 -7.68 6.32 19.18
CA PRO A 17 -9.08 6.48 18.80
C PRO A 17 -9.24 6.74 17.29
N SER A 18 -10.39 6.36 16.72
CA SER A 18 -10.67 6.42 15.27
C SER A 18 -10.40 7.79 14.65
N MET A 19 -10.86 8.87 15.28
CA MET A 19 -10.65 10.24 14.80
C MET A 19 -9.16 10.61 14.72
N VAL A 20 -8.39 10.22 15.73
CA VAL A 20 -6.94 10.49 15.78
C VAL A 20 -6.21 9.74 14.67
N LYS A 21 -6.61 8.49 14.38
CA LYS A 21 -6.04 7.72 13.24
C LYS A 21 -6.22 8.45 11.92
N VAL A 22 -7.42 8.98 11.67
CA VAL A 22 -7.74 9.70 10.42
C VAL A 22 -6.88 10.96 10.30
N ILE A 23 -6.71 11.70 11.40
CA ILE A 23 -5.88 12.91 11.44
C ILE A 23 -4.40 12.55 11.20
N MET A 24 -3.88 11.54 11.90
CA MET A 24 -2.50 11.07 11.73
C MET A 24 -2.23 10.58 10.30
N ALA A 25 -3.17 9.83 9.72
CA ALA A 25 -3.08 9.38 8.33
C ALA A 25 -3.07 10.56 7.35
N ALA A 26 -3.86 11.60 7.59
CA ALA A 26 -3.83 12.83 6.80
C ALA A 26 -2.47 13.54 6.89
N PHE A 27 -1.90 13.68 8.09
CA PHE A 27 -0.57 14.26 8.26
C PHE A 27 0.51 13.45 7.55
N ILE A 28 0.50 12.12 7.67
CA ILE A 28 1.46 11.26 6.96
C ILE A 28 1.29 11.38 5.45
N ALA A 29 0.05 11.40 4.96
CA ALA A 29 -0.23 11.58 3.56
C ALA A 29 0.28 12.94 3.05
N LEU A 30 0.12 14.00 3.84
CA LEU A 30 0.54 15.35 3.47
C LEU A 30 2.06 15.54 3.51
N LEU A 31 2.73 15.02 4.55
CA LEU A 31 4.16 15.24 4.80
C LEU A 31 5.07 14.23 4.11
N VAL A 32 4.55 13.04 3.79
CA VAL A 32 5.35 11.95 3.19
C VAL A 32 4.81 11.58 1.82
N TYR A 33 3.55 11.15 1.71
CA TYR A 33 3.04 10.60 0.44
C TYR A 33 2.98 11.67 -0.64
N PHE A 34 2.41 12.83 -0.32
CA PHE A 34 2.21 13.92 -1.25
C PHE A 34 3.52 14.49 -1.83
N PRO A 35 4.52 14.89 -1.02
CA PRO A 35 5.77 15.41 -1.58
C PRO A 35 6.51 14.36 -2.40
N LEU A 36 6.59 13.10 -1.94
CA LEU A 36 7.27 12.05 -2.71
C LEU A 36 6.53 11.71 -4.03
N ALA A 37 5.21 11.71 -4.01
CA ALA A 37 4.39 11.49 -5.20
C ALA A 37 4.55 12.64 -6.20
N ARG A 38 4.51 13.90 -5.75
CA ARG A 38 4.70 15.08 -6.61
C ARG A 38 6.12 15.20 -7.13
N PHE A 39 7.11 14.87 -6.31
CA PHE A 39 8.51 14.80 -6.75
C PHE A 39 8.69 13.75 -7.86
N SER A 40 8.11 12.56 -7.67
CA SER A 40 8.10 11.52 -8.71
C SER A 40 7.37 11.98 -9.98
N LEU A 41 6.30 12.76 -9.86
CA LEU A 41 5.59 13.30 -11.02
C LEU A 41 6.45 14.29 -11.81
N ILE A 42 7.19 15.17 -11.11
CA ILE A 42 8.09 16.13 -11.74
C ILE A 42 9.22 15.39 -12.46
N LEU A 43 9.84 14.40 -11.81
CA LEU A 43 10.91 13.60 -12.41
C LEU A 43 10.43 12.81 -13.63
N GLU A 44 9.23 12.23 -13.58
CA GLU A 44 8.64 11.53 -14.74
C GLU A 44 8.43 12.50 -15.91
N LYS A 45 7.96 13.72 -15.65
CA LYS A 45 7.81 14.76 -16.68
C LYS A 45 9.15 15.24 -17.27
N LEU A 46 10.24 15.11 -16.51
CA LEU A 46 11.61 15.37 -16.97
C LEU A 46 12.22 14.17 -17.72
N GLY A 47 11.46 13.09 -17.95
CA GLY A 47 11.92 11.90 -18.68
C GLY A 47 12.71 10.90 -17.84
N VAL A 48 12.76 11.08 -16.51
CA VAL A 48 13.47 10.16 -15.60
C VAL A 48 12.57 8.96 -15.26
N ASN A 49 13.13 7.75 -15.28
CA ASN A 49 12.41 6.56 -14.85
C ASN A 49 12.21 6.57 -13.32
N VAL A 50 10.97 6.81 -12.89
CA VAL A 50 10.60 6.89 -11.47
C VAL A 50 10.16 5.56 -10.85
N GLN A 51 10.21 4.44 -11.58
CA GLN A 51 9.73 3.15 -11.07
C GLN A 51 10.44 2.69 -9.79
N GLY A 52 11.72 3.05 -9.60
CA GLY A 52 12.49 2.73 -8.40
C GLY A 52 12.27 3.68 -7.21
N ILE A 53 11.54 4.78 -7.39
CA ILE A 53 11.33 5.77 -6.33
C ILE A 53 10.18 5.29 -5.41
N PRO A 54 10.37 5.30 -4.08
CA PRO A 54 9.29 5.01 -3.14
C PRO A 54 8.08 5.90 -3.39
N LEU A 55 6.87 5.33 -3.30
CA LEU A 55 5.61 6.04 -3.51
C LEU A 55 5.40 6.63 -4.92
N SER A 56 6.27 6.31 -5.90
CA SER A 56 6.08 6.71 -7.30
C SER A 56 4.77 6.20 -7.91
N TYR A 57 4.17 5.15 -7.34
CA TYR A 57 2.84 4.67 -7.73
C TYR A 57 1.75 5.72 -7.51
N TYR A 58 1.90 6.59 -6.51
CA TYR A 58 0.91 7.61 -6.16
C TYR A 58 1.07 8.91 -6.96
N ARG A 59 2.06 9.03 -7.85
CA ARG A 59 2.41 10.26 -8.59
C ARG A 59 1.24 10.88 -9.35
N ASN A 60 0.38 10.02 -9.93
CA ASN A 60 -0.81 10.41 -10.70
C ASN A 60 -2.12 10.21 -9.91
N ARG A 61 -2.04 10.01 -8.59
CA ARG A 61 -3.21 9.79 -7.74
C ARG A 61 -3.55 11.06 -6.95
N HIS A 62 -4.84 11.22 -6.63
CA HIS A 62 -5.30 12.32 -5.80
C HIS A 62 -4.84 12.14 -4.34
N TYR A 63 -4.72 13.25 -3.61
CA TYR A 63 -4.39 13.25 -2.18
C TYR A 63 -5.33 12.36 -1.36
N TYR A 64 -6.63 12.32 -1.72
CA TYR A 64 -7.59 11.45 -1.06
C TYR A 64 -7.19 9.96 -1.08
N PHE A 65 -6.61 9.49 -2.19
CA PHE A 65 -6.11 8.12 -2.32
C PHE A 65 -4.92 7.86 -1.39
N MET A 66 -4.01 8.83 -1.27
CA MET A 66 -2.86 8.74 -0.36
C MET A 66 -3.30 8.71 1.10
N ARG A 67 -4.30 9.53 1.46
CA ARG A 67 -4.85 9.58 2.82
C ARG A 67 -5.52 8.27 3.22
N THR A 68 -6.31 7.69 2.31
CA THR A 68 -6.99 6.42 2.57
C THR A 68 -6.00 5.26 2.67
N ASP A 69 -4.98 5.22 1.80
CA ASP A 69 -3.90 4.24 1.87
C ASP A 69 -3.08 4.36 3.17
N ALA A 70 -2.72 5.58 3.57
CA ALA A 70 -2.04 5.82 4.84
C ALA A 70 -2.89 5.39 6.05
N LEU A 71 -4.20 5.62 6.00
CA LEU A 71 -5.11 5.18 7.06
C LEU A 71 -5.20 3.66 7.14
N ASP A 72 -5.31 2.97 6.00
CA ASP A 72 -5.34 1.51 5.97
C ASP A 72 -4.03 0.93 6.52
N ARG A 73 -2.89 1.49 6.12
CA ARG A 73 -1.57 1.00 6.52
C ARG A 73 -1.22 1.26 7.98
N PHE A 74 -1.57 2.43 8.53
CA PHE A 74 -1.19 2.81 9.91
C PHE A 74 -2.32 2.63 10.92
N GLY A 75 -3.58 2.59 10.46
CA GLY A 75 -4.76 2.48 11.32
C GLY A 75 -5.11 1.04 11.72
N THR A 76 -4.60 0.05 10.99
CA THR A 76 -4.86 -1.38 11.22
C THR A 76 -3.82 -2.00 12.17
N ARG A 77 -4.33 -2.69 13.21
CA ARG A 77 -3.48 -3.37 14.22
C ARG A 77 -2.91 -4.69 13.69
N LEU A 78 -3.65 -5.37 12.84
CA LEU A 78 -3.27 -6.65 12.25
C LEU A 78 -2.62 -6.40 10.89
N GLU A 79 -1.34 -6.71 10.77
CA GLU A 79 -0.65 -6.74 9.49
C GLU A 79 -0.22 -8.17 9.22
N LYS A 80 -0.88 -8.85 8.28
CA LYS A 80 -0.46 -10.14 7.74
C LYS A 80 0.08 -9.92 6.33
N ARG A 81 1.34 -10.29 6.11
CA ARG A 81 1.98 -10.22 4.80
C ARG A 81 2.09 -11.63 4.27
N PHE A 82 1.46 -11.87 3.14
CA PHE A 82 1.49 -13.16 2.46
C PHE A 82 2.29 -13.01 1.17
N SER A 83 3.19 -13.96 0.93
CA SER A 83 3.86 -14.11 -0.35
C SER A 83 2.86 -14.57 -1.42
N ARG A 84 3.21 -14.43 -2.70
CA ARG A 84 2.41 -15.02 -3.79
C ARG A 84 2.23 -16.54 -3.60
N GLN A 85 3.27 -17.21 -3.09
CA GLN A 85 3.24 -18.64 -2.79
C GLN A 85 2.26 -18.95 -1.65
N ASP A 86 2.29 -18.15 -0.58
CA ASP A 86 1.38 -18.32 0.57
C ASP A 86 -0.08 -18.17 0.12
N ILE A 87 -0.38 -17.14 -0.69
CA ILE A 87 -1.72 -16.91 -1.23
C ILE A 87 -2.16 -18.09 -2.11
N THR A 88 -1.25 -18.59 -2.96
CA THR A 88 -1.53 -19.74 -3.83
C THR A 88 -1.86 -20.99 -3.02
N SER A 89 -1.10 -21.27 -1.95
CA SER A 89 -1.37 -22.40 -1.04
C SER A 89 -2.73 -22.26 -0.38
N MET A 90 -3.00 -21.11 0.25
CA MET A 90 -4.28 -20.84 0.92
C MET A 90 -5.49 -20.97 -0.02
N MET A 91 -5.37 -20.48 -1.25
CA MET A 91 -6.45 -20.59 -2.25
C MET A 91 -6.65 -22.04 -2.71
N THR A 92 -5.56 -22.78 -2.93
CA THR A 92 -5.63 -24.18 -3.33
C THR A 92 -6.25 -25.05 -2.23
N GLU A 93 -5.83 -24.85 -0.97
CA GLU A 93 -6.40 -25.51 0.21
C GLU A 93 -7.90 -25.20 0.39
N ALA A 94 -8.32 -23.98 0.05
CA ALA A 94 -9.72 -23.58 0.07
C ALA A 94 -10.54 -24.11 -1.13
N GLY A 95 -9.92 -24.86 -2.04
CA GLY A 95 -10.57 -25.49 -3.20
C GLY A 95 -10.74 -24.57 -4.41
N PHE A 96 -9.98 -23.49 -4.51
CA PHE A 96 -9.92 -22.65 -5.71
C PHE A 96 -8.97 -23.25 -6.76
N THR A 97 -9.22 -22.94 -8.02
CA THR A 97 -8.51 -23.37 -9.23
C THR A 97 -8.30 -22.18 -10.16
N ASP A 98 -7.46 -22.31 -11.20
CA ASP A 98 -7.18 -21.24 -12.18
C ASP A 98 -6.74 -19.91 -11.51
N ILE A 99 -5.75 -20.01 -10.61
CA ILE A 99 -5.24 -18.86 -9.83
C ILE A 99 -4.30 -18.04 -10.71
N GLN A 100 -4.66 -16.79 -10.98
CA GLN A 100 -3.88 -15.86 -11.82
C GLN A 100 -3.65 -14.54 -11.08
N PHE A 101 -2.39 -14.12 -10.96
CA PHE A 101 -2.01 -12.82 -10.38
C PHE A 101 -1.84 -11.77 -11.48
N SER A 102 -2.20 -10.53 -11.18
CA SER A 102 -1.97 -9.40 -12.08
C SER A 102 -0.48 -9.10 -12.25
N ASP A 103 -0.03 -9.02 -13.50
CA ASP A 103 1.30 -8.48 -13.87
C ASP A 103 1.35 -6.96 -13.88
N ASN A 104 0.20 -6.30 -13.67
CA ASN A 104 0.12 -4.85 -13.53
C ASN A 104 0.04 -4.44 -12.07
N ARG A 105 0.64 -3.29 -11.75
CA ARG A 105 0.45 -2.64 -10.45
C ARG A 105 -1.05 -2.48 -10.18
N PRO A 106 -1.55 -2.93 -9.02
CA PRO A 106 -0.76 -3.10 -7.80
C PRO A 106 -0.23 -4.53 -7.50
N PHE A 107 -0.20 -5.46 -8.45
CA PHE A 107 0.38 -6.82 -8.36
C PHE A 107 -0.24 -7.78 -7.32
N TRP A 108 -1.02 -7.28 -6.36
CA TRP A 108 -1.70 -8.07 -5.34
C TRP A 108 -3.12 -8.49 -5.73
N VAL A 109 -3.58 -8.13 -6.92
CA VAL A 109 -4.87 -8.58 -7.46
C VAL A 109 -4.70 -10.00 -7.99
N CYS A 110 -5.57 -10.90 -7.55
CA CYS A 110 -5.61 -12.30 -7.95
C CYS A 110 -7.03 -12.67 -8.38
N LEU A 111 -7.14 -13.43 -9.48
CA LEU A 111 -8.37 -14.08 -9.94
C LEU A 111 -8.25 -15.57 -9.70
N ALA A 112 -9.30 -16.19 -9.16
CA ALA A 112 -9.37 -17.63 -8.98
C ALA A 112 -10.82 -18.11 -9.11
N ARG A 113 -11.02 -19.35 -9.55
CA ARG A 113 -12.33 -19.94 -9.79
C ARG A 113 -12.58 -21.10 -8.83
N LYS A 114 -13.80 -21.19 -8.30
CA LYS A 114 -14.26 -22.33 -7.50
C LYS A 114 -15.54 -22.85 -8.14
N LYS A 115 -15.63 -24.17 -8.30
CA LYS A 115 -16.86 -24.83 -8.78
C LYS A 115 -17.95 -24.76 -7.72
#